data_AF-A0A0S3QWB1-F1
#
_entry.id   AF-A0A0S3QWB1-F1
#
_cell.length_a   1.000
_cell.length_b   1.000
_cell.length_c   1.000
_cell.angle_alpha   90.00
_cell.angle_beta   90.00
_cell.angle_gamma   90.00
#
_symmetry.space_group_name_H-M   'P 1'
#
loop_
_entity.id
_entity.type
_entity.pdbx_description
1 polymer ?
#
loop_
_entity_poly.entity_id
_entity_poly.type
_entity_poly.pdbx_seq_one_letter_code
_entity_poly.pdbx_strand_id
1 'polypeptide(L)'
;MLILQESCIDSSGSLVVYCPVDLPSINIAMSGEDTSCIPLLPNGFIILPDGETEQEGDGASTSSNANRNKARSGGSLVTVAFQILVSSSPSAKLNMEVTTVCNLIGSTVQQIKASLSCPT
;
A
#
# COMPACT_ATOMS: atom_id res chain seq x y z
N MET A 1 10.70 19.11 -0.56
CA MET A 1 9.45 18.32 -0.47
C MET A 1 9.51 17.56 0.83
N LEU A 2 8.52 17.73 1.70
CA LEU A 2 8.36 16.94 2.92
C LEU A 2 7.37 15.81 2.65
N ILE A 3 7.39 14.80 3.49
CA ILE A 3 6.45 13.68 3.43
C ILE A 3 5.80 13.56 4.81
N LEU A 4 4.47 13.68 4.85
CA LEU A 4 3.70 13.23 6.00
C LEU A 4 3.52 11.72 5.84
N GLN A 5 3.98 10.94 6.79
CA GLN A 5 3.91 9.48 6.74
C GLN A 5 3.39 8.95 8.06
N GLU A 6 2.46 8.02 7.96
CA GLU A 6 2.01 7.17 9.04
C GLU A 6 2.21 5.71 8.63
N SER A 7 2.67 4.90 9.58
CA SER A 7 2.82 3.46 9.38
C SER A 7 2.36 2.74 10.63
N CYS A 8 1.63 1.66 10.45
CA CYS A 8 1.13 0.84 11.54
C CYS A 8 1.32 -0.64 11.20
N ILE A 9 1.55 -1.44 12.23
CA ILE A 9 1.56 -2.90 12.14
C ILE A 9 0.72 -3.42 13.30
N ASP A 10 -0.26 -4.25 13.00
CA ASP A 10 -1.09 -4.95 13.97
C ASP A 10 -1.33 -6.41 13.55
N SER A 11 -2.22 -7.11 14.26
CA SER A 11 -2.57 -8.50 13.94
C SER A 11 -3.29 -8.68 12.59
N SER A 12 -3.85 -7.60 12.04
CA SER A 12 -4.56 -7.60 10.77
C SER A 12 -3.59 -7.43 9.60
N GLY A 13 -2.50 -6.69 9.77
CA GLY A 13 -1.47 -6.53 8.76
C GLY A 13 -0.54 -5.35 9.00
N SER A 14 0.14 -4.92 7.94
CA SER A 14 1.05 -3.76 7.94
C SER A 14 0.59 -2.73 6.93
N LEU A 15 0.59 -1.46 7.30
CA LEU A 15 0.26 -0.36 6.41
C LEU A 15 1.32 0.74 6.43
N VAL A 16 1.49 1.39 5.27
CA VAL A 16 2.21 2.65 5.14
C VAL A 16 1.34 3.59 4.31
N VAL A 17 0.97 4.74 4.87
CA VAL A 17 0.24 5.80 4.19
C VAL A 17 1.07 7.06 4.26
N TYR A 18 1.25 7.73 3.13
CA TYR A 18 2.06 8.93 3.03
C TYR A 18 1.51 9.93 2.02
N CYS A 19 1.81 11.21 2.25
CA CYS A 19 1.46 12.29 1.35
C CYS A 19 2.68 13.21 1.18
N PRO A 20 3.13 13.49 -0.05
CA PRO A 20 4.05 14.59 -0.31
C PRO A 20 3.37 15.91 0.05
N VAL A 21 4.07 16.77 0.80
CA VAL A 21 3.59 18.09 1.21
C VAL A 21 4.71 19.11 1.03
N ASP A 22 4.37 20.33 0.65
CA ASP A 22 5.31 21.44 0.55
C ASP A 22 5.58 22.08 1.93
N LEU A 23 6.77 22.65 2.07
CA LEU A 23 7.21 23.25 3.34
C LEU A 23 6.29 24.39 3.82
N PRO A 24 5.76 25.28 2.95
CA PRO A 24 4.79 26.31 3.34
C PRO A 24 3.54 25.73 4.02
N SER A 25 2.95 24.67 3.46
CA SER A 25 1.77 24.01 4.05
C SER A 25 2.05 23.45 5.45
N ILE A 26 3.23 22.86 5.65
CA ILE A 26 3.65 22.39 6.97
C ILE A 26 3.80 23.56 7.95
N ASN A 27 4.37 24.68 7.51
CA ASN A 27 4.54 25.84 8.38
C ASN A 27 3.19 26.43 8.82
N ILE A 28 2.21 26.53 7.92
CA ILE A 28 0.82 26.93 8.26
C ILE A 28 0.25 26.01 9.35
N ALA A 29 0.36 24.70 9.15
CA ALA A 29 -0.13 23.72 10.12
C ALA A 29 0.58 23.83 11.48
N MET A 30 1.91 24.00 11.49
CA MET A 30 2.70 24.10 12.72
C MET A 30 2.49 25.43 13.47
N SER A 31 2.12 26.50 12.76
CA SER A 31 1.73 27.78 13.36
C SER A 31 0.33 27.75 13.97
N GLY A 32 -0.44 26.67 13.78
CA GLY A 32 -1.83 26.58 14.23
C GLY A 32 -2.79 27.44 13.41
N GLU A 33 -2.42 27.78 12.17
CA GLU A 33 -3.26 28.50 11.23
C GLU A 33 -4.31 27.57 10.56
N ASP A 34 -5.16 28.12 9.69
CA ASP A 34 -6.19 27.34 8.99
C ASP A 34 -5.60 26.42 7.91
N THR A 35 -5.79 25.11 8.07
CA THR A 35 -5.31 24.07 7.14
C THR A 35 -6.37 23.58 6.16
N SER A 36 -7.59 24.16 6.17
CA SER A 36 -8.73 23.68 5.38
C SER A 36 -8.49 23.69 3.87
N CYS A 37 -7.60 24.57 3.39
CA CYS A 37 -7.26 24.73 1.97
C CYS A 37 -5.99 23.99 1.55
N ILE A 38 -5.33 23.23 2.43
CA ILE A 38 -4.12 22.49 2.10
C ILE A 38 -4.51 21.15 1.44
N PRO A 39 -4.26 20.95 0.13
CA PRO A 39 -4.61 19.70 -0.52
C PRO A 39 -3.62 18.61 -0.08
N LEU A 40 -4.14 17.55 0.52
CA LEU A 40 -3.40 16.31 0.75
C LEU A 40 -3.86 15.26 -0.26
N LEU A 41 -2.91 14.57 -0.87
CA LEU A 41 -3.11 13.48 -1.81
C LEU A 41 -2.43 12.22 -1.27
N PRO A 42 -3.07 11.50 -0.33
CA PRO A 42 -2.50 10.31 0.29
C PRO A 42 -2.28 9.20 -0.73
N ASN A 43 -1.17 8.50 -0.57
CA ASN A 43 -0.82 7.28 -1.28
C ASN A 43 -0.28 6.27 -0.27
N GLY A 44 -0.27 5.00 -0.61
CA GLY A 44 0.22 4.00 0.33
C GLY A 44 -0.06 2.58 -0.08
N PHE A 45 0.26 1.67 0.83
CA PHE A 45 -0.03 0.26 0.65
C PHE A 45 -0.31 -0.42 1.99
N ILE A 46 -1.05 -1.53 1.90
CA ILE A 46 -1.33 -2.46 2.99
C ILE A 46 -0.87 -3.85 2.57
N ILE A 47 -0.23 -4.56 3.49
CA ILE A 47 0.18 -5.95 3.37
C ILE A 47 -0.62 -6.75 4.40
N LEU A 48 -1.47 -7.63 3.91
CA LEU A 48 -2.26 -8.55 4.73
C LEU A 48 -1.70 -9.97 4.56
N PRO A 49 -1.73 -10.82 5.60
CA PRO A 49 -1.50 -12.25 5.41
C PRO A 49 -2.54 -12.81 4.45
N ASP A 50 -2.19 -13.84 3.68
CA ASP A 50 -3.11 -14.51 2.73
C ASP A 50 -4.18 -15.37 3.42
N GLY A 51 -4.24 -15.36 4.75
CA GLY A 51 -5.24 -16.05 5.55
C GLY A 51 -4.98 -17.55 5.70
N GLU A 52 -3.89 -18.07 5.16
CA GLU A 52 -3.45 -19.44 5.45
C GLU A 52 -2.76 -19.45 6.82
N THR A 53 -3.53 -19.58 7.89
CA THR A 53 -2.96 -19.97 9.18
C THR A 53 -2.23 -21.28 9.00
N GLU A 54 -0.93 -21.30 9.30
CA GLU A 54 -0.21 -22.53 9.55
C GLU A 54 -1.01 -23.29 10.61
N GLN A 55 -1.61 -24.40 10.19
CA GLN A 55 -2.42 -25.21 11.07
C GLN A 55 -1.48 -25.96 12.00
N GLU A 56 -0.97 -25.26 13.02
CA GLU A 56 -0.28 -25.85 14.16
C GLU A 56 -1.32 -26.62 15.00
N GLY A 57 -1.45 -27.92 14.75
CA GLY A 57 -1.94 -28.89 15.74
C GLY A 57 -3.35 -29.49 15.54
N ASP A 58 -3.35 -30.82 15.43
CA ASP A 58 -4.29 -31.75 16.06
C ASP A 58 -5.73 -31.89 15.52
N GLY A 59 -5.86 -32.18 14.22
CA GLY A 59 -7.11 -32.65 13.61
C GLY A 59 -6.95 -34.06 13.03
N ALA A 60 -7.75 -35.02 13.53
CA ALA A 60 -7.72 -36.43 13.12
C ALA A 60 -7.78 -36.59 11.59
N SER A 61 -6.70 -37.16 11.04
CA SER A 61 -6.57 -37.40 9.60
C SER A 61 -7.33 -38.65 9.20
N THR A 62 -8.52 -38.48 8.62
CA THR A 62 -9.21 -39.54 7.88
C THR A 62 -9.49 -39.12 6.44
N SER A 63 -8.45 -38.68 5.72
CA SER A 63 -8.41 -38.77 4.26
C SER A 63 -6.95 -38.76 3.81
N SER A 64 -6.52 -39.90 3.29
CA SER A 64 -5.19 -40.15 2.76
C SER A 64 -4.97 -39.38 1.47
N ASN A 65 -4.39 -38.18 1.58
CA ASN A 65 -3.53 -37.62 0.54
C ASN A 65 -2.20 -37.26 1.21
N ALA A 66 -1.30 -38.24 1.21
CA ALA A 66 0.06 -38.12 1.73
C ALA A 66 0.91 -37.28 0.76
N ASN A 67 0.71 -35.97 0.77
CA ASN A 67 1.67 -35.01 0.25
C ASN A 67 1.67 -33.72 1.09
N ARG A 68 1.66 -33.87 2.42
CA ARG A 68 1.65 -32.75 3.39
C ARG A 68 3.07 -32.24 3.73
N ASN A 69 4.08 -32.57 2.92
CA ASN A 69 5.47 -32.14 3.08
C ASN A 69 5.89 -31.00 2.15
N LYS A 70 4.93 -30.25 1.60
CA LYS A 70 5.23 -28.92 1.07
C LYS A 70 4.87 -27.97 2.19
N ALA A 71 5.89 -27.45 2.89
CA ALA A 71 5.75 -26.22 3.67
C ALA A 71 4.91 -25.28 2.81
N ARG A 72 3.67 -25.02 3.22
CA ARG A 72 2.81 -24.10 2.49
C ARG A 72 3.49 -22.76 2.69
N SER A 73 4.20 -22.31 1.67
CA SER A 73 4.77 -20.97 1.65
C SER A 73 3.58 -20.02 1.66
N GLY A 74 3.16 -19.58 2.85
CA GLY A 74 2.15 -18.54 2.99
C GLY A 74 2.57 -17.32 2.17
N GLY A 75 1.61 -16.73 1.48
CA GLY A 75 1.75 -15.51 0.72
C GLY A 75 1.28 -14.28 1.50
N SER A 76 1.18 -13.16 0.79
CA SER A 76 0.58 -11.94 1.32
C SER A 76 -0.19 -11.23 0.23
N LEU A 77 -1.31 -10.60 0.62
CA LEU A 77 -2.07 -9.73 -0.25
C LEU A 77 -1.55 -8.30 -0.08
N VAL A 78 -1.05 -7.71 -1.17
CA VAL A 78 -0.62 -6.31 -1.20
C VAL A 78 -1.69 -5.49 -1.90
N THR A 79 -2.25 -4.52 -1.18
CA THR A 79 -3.16 -3.51 -1.73
C THR A 79 -2.42 -2.18 -1.79
N VAL A 80 -2.36 -1.57 -2.97
CA VAL A 80 -1.72 -0.26 -3.17
C VAL A 80 -2.80 0.74 -3.58
N ALA A 81 -2.78 1.92 -2.95
CA ALA A 81 -3.75 2.99 -3.20
C ALA A 81 -3.02 4.28 -3.55
N PHE A 82 -3.53 4.99 -4.56
CA PHE A 82 -3.04 6.31 -4.94
C PHE A 82 -4.19 7.28 -5.08
N GLN A 83 -4.00 8.49 -4.55
CA GLN A 83 -4.82 9.65 -4.88
C GLN A 83 -3.97 10.60 -5.73
N ILE A 84 -4.38 10.80 -6.98
CA ILE A 84 -3.64 11.64 -7.94
C ILE A 84 -4.58 12.71 -8.48
N LEU A 85 -4.23 13.97 -8.22
CA LEU A 85 -4.91 15.10 -8.84
C LEU A 85 -4.21 15.44 -10.15
N VAL A 86 -4.88 15.09 -11.24
CA VAL A 86 -4.34 15.21 -12.58
C VAL A 86 -4.68 16.56 -13.22
N SER A 87 -5.89 17.04 -12.99
CA SER A 87 -6.31 18.40 -13.33
C SER A 87 -7.31 18.90 -12.31
N SER A 88 -7.26 20.21 -12.04
CA SER A 88 -8.30 20.91 -11.28
C SER A 88 -9.51 21.31 -12.14
N SER A 89 -9.46 21.08 -13.46
CA SER A 89 -10.55 21.38 -14.38
C SER A 89 -11.39 20.13 -14.68
N PRO A 90 -12.74 20.19 -14.49
CA PRO A 90 -13.63 19.06 -14.79
C PRO A 90 -13.66 18.66 -16.28
N SER A 91 -13.21 19.54 -17.18
CA SER A 91 -13.23 19.34 -18.64
C SER A 91 -11.89 18.82 -19.19
N ALA A 92 -10.90 18.58 -18.33
CA ALA A 92 -9.60 18.10 -18.76
C ALA A 92 -9.69 16.68 -19.35
N LYS A 93 -9.06 16.48 -20.51
CA LYS A 93 -9.00 15.17 -21.18
C LYS A 93 -7.82 14.37 -20.61
N LEU A 94 -8.10 13.22 -20.00
CA LEU A 94 -7.13 12.35 -19.31
C LEU A 94 -6.34 11.41 -20.23
N ASN A 95 -6.34 11.64 -21.55
CA ASN A 95 -5.92 10.64 -22.54
C ASN A 95 -4.44 10.25 -22.47
N MET A 96 -3.55 11.10 -21.94
CA MET A 96 -2.11 10.83 -21.86
C MET A 96 -1.66 10.33 -20.47
N GLU A 97 -2.56 10.33 -19.49
CA GLU A 97 -2.21 10.16 -18.08
C GLU A 97 -2.44 8.75 -17.54
N VAL A 98 -3.31 7.96 -18.20
CA VAL A 98 -3.61 6.58 -17.77
C VAL A 98 -2.36 5.70 -17.80
N THR A 99 -1.57 5.75 -18.87
CA THR A 99 -0.34 4.95 -19.00
C THR A 99 0.69 5.34 -17.93
N THR A 100 0.82 6.63 -17.64
CA THR A 100 1.74 7.13 -16.61
C THR A 100 1.32 6.64 -15.22
N VAL A 101 0.02 6.68 -14.90
CA VAL A 101 -0.51 6.17 -13.63
C VAL A 101 -0.29 4.65 -13.52
N CYS A 102 -0.56 3.88 -14.57
CA CYS A 102 -0.30 2.44 -14.56
C CYS A 102 1.19 2.12 -14.35
N ASN A 103 2.09 2.86 -15.01
CA ASN A 103 3.53 2.70 -14.84
C ASN A 103 3.99 3.06 -13.42
N LEU A 104 3.40 4.10 -12.82
CA LEU A 104 3.66 4.48 -11.44
C LEU A 104 3.25 3.35 -10.48
N ILE A 105 2.02 2.85 -10.60
CA ILE A 105 1.51 1.74 -9.78
C ILE A 105 2.41 0.51 -9.94
N GLY A 106 2.73 0.15 -11.17
CA GLY A 106 3.60 -0.99 -11.46
C GLY A 106 4.98 -0.84 -10.85
N SER A 107 5.60 0.33 -10.98
CA SER A 107 6.92 0.62 -10.41
C SER A 107 6.90 0.57 -8.88
N THR A 108 5.85 1.11 -8.24
CA THR A 108 5.69 1.04 -6.79
C THR A 108 5.54 -0.39 -6.29
N VAL A 109 4.75 -1.23 -6.96
CA VAL A 109 4.63 -2.65 -6.61
C VAL A 109 5.98 -3.36 -6.74
N GLN A 110 6.74 -3.07 -7.79
CA GLN A 110 8.09 -3.65 -7.96
C GLN A 110 9.06 -3.19 -6.87
N GLN A 111 9.00 -1.91 -6.46
CA GLN A 111 9.80 -1.40 -5.35
C GLN A 111 9.43 -2.06 -4.03
N ILE A 112 8.14 -2.20 -3.71
CA ILE A 112 7.68 -2.91 -2.51
C ILE A 112 8.24 -4.35 -2.51
N LYS A 113 8.09 -5.08 -3.62
CA LYS A 113 8.63 -6.44 -3.76
C LYS A 113 10.15 -6.51 -3.55
N ALA A 114 10.89 -5.59 -4.17
CA ALA A 114 12.34 -5.51 -4.04
C ALA A 114 12.78 -5.21 -2.60
N SER A 115 12.10 -4.28 -1.92
CA SER A 115 12.37 -3.93 -0.52
C SER A 115 12.10 -5.07 0.45
N LEU A 116 11.13 -5.94 0.13
CA LEU A 116 10.76 -7.10 0.95
C LEU A 116 11.47 -8.39 0.53
N SER A 117 12.36 -8.35 -0.46
CA SER A 117 13.05 -9.53 -1.01
C SER A 117 12.09 -10.63 -1.50
N CYS A 118 10.93 -10.24 -2.07
CA CYS A 118 9.96 -11.16 -2.64
C CYS A 118 10.18 -11.27 -4.17
N PRO A 119 10.83 -12.34 -4.68
CA PRO A 119 11.01 -12.53 -6.12
C PRO A 119 9.67 -12.77 -6.84
N THR A 120 9.61 -12.40 -8.13
CA THR A 120 8.49 -12.66 -9.04
C THR A 120 8.41 -14.12 -9.46
#